data_AF-A0A6G0XX29-F1
#
_entry.id   AF-A0A6G0XX29-F1
#
_cell.length_a   1.000
_cell.length_b   1.000
_cell.length_c   1.000
_cell.angle_alpha   90.00
_cell.angle_beta   90.00
_cell.angle_gamma   90.00
#
_symmetry.space_group_name_H-M   'P 1'
#
loop_
_entity.id
_entity.type
_entity.pdbx_description
1 polymer ?
#
loop_
_entity_poly.entity_id
_entity_poly.type
_entity_poly.pdbx_seq_one_letter_code
_entity_poly.pdbx_strand_id
1 'polypeptide(L)'
;MGITCVVRLNEQCYVRKKFTHAGLNHVDLIFPDGSICTREIGAVAVHCKAGLGRTGTMIAAFLILRYKFTAAEAIAWCRLCCPGSIVGAQQHFLALKEDALTTLRVGCSDSTAW
;
A
#
# COMPACT_ATOMS: atom_id res chain seq x y z
N MET A 1 1.68 8.25 -16.71
CA MET A 1 1.47 7.46 -15.48
C MET A 1 1.54 8.28 -14.18
N GLY A 2 2.14 9.49 -14.14
CA GLY A 2 1.97 10.42 -12.99
C GLY A 2 2.45 9.86 -11.64
N ILE A 3 3.35 8.88 -11.64
CA ILE A 3 3.89 8.24 -10.44
C ILE A 3 4.87 9.22 -9.79
N THR A 4 4.70 9.47 -8.50
CA THR A 4 5.58 10.37 -7.71
C THR A 4 6.42 9.61 -6.70
N CYS A 5 5.98 8.42 -6.27
CA CYS A 5 6.62 7.64 -5.23
C CYS A 5 6.62 6.13 -5.53
N VAL A 6 7.71 5.45 -5.18
CA VAL A 6 7.88 4.00 -5.27
C VAL A 6 8.13 3.45 -3.87
N VAL A 7 7.30 2.48 -3.46
CA VAL A 7 7.39 1.81 -2.16
C VAL A 7 7.83 0.35 -2.37
N ARG A 8 8.97 -0.01 -1.77
CA ARG A 8 9.52 -1.37 -1.79
C ARG A 8 9.21 -2.09 -0.48
N LEU A 9 8.63 -3.29 -0.60
CA LEU A 9 8.21 -4.10 0.55
C LEU A 9 9.10 -5.32 0.83
N ASN A 10 10.13 -5.56 0.02
CA ASN A 10 11.03 -6.71 0.12
C ASN A 10 12.48 -6.29 0.34
N GLU A 11 13.34 -7.26 0.66
CA GLU A 11 14.79 -7.07 0.68
C GLU A 11 15.31 -6.43 -0.61
N GLN A 12 16.39 -5.67 -0.48
CA GLN A 12 16.96 -4.91 -1.58
C GLN A 12 17.48 -5.83 -2.69
N CYS A 13 16.73 -5.88 -3.79
CA CYS A 13 17.14 -6.55 -5.03
C CYS A 13 17.56 -5.58 -6.15
N TYR A 14 17.49 -4.26 -5.90
CA TYR A 14 17.93 -3.23 -6.84
C TYR A 14 18.37 -1.95 -6.13
N VAL A 15 19.12 -1.11 -6.85
CA VAL A 15 19.64 0.17 -6.34
C VAL A 15 18.58 1.26 -6.43
N ARG A 16 18.17 1.84 -5.28
CA ARG A 16 17.15 2.91 -5.22
C ARG A 16 17.52 4.18 -5.98
N LYS A 17 18.83 4.46 -6.14
CA LYS A 17 19.33 5.65 -6.85
C LYS A 17 18.81 5.79 -8.27
N LYS A 18 18.47 4.67 -8.94
CA LYS A 18 17.87 4.69 -10.28
C LYS A 18 16.51 5.41 -10.30
N PHE A 19 15.72 5.26 -9.24
CA PHE A 19 14.41 5.92 -9.11
C PHE A 19 14.57 7.37 -8.66
N THR A 20 15.43 7.63 -7.67
CA THR A 20 15.64 9.00 -7.18
C THR A 20 16.27 9.91 -8.23
N HIS A 21 17.17 9.37 -9.08
CA HIS A 21 17.77 10.13 -10.18
C HIS A 21 16.75 10.43 -11.29
N ALA A 22 15.70 9.63 -11.41
CA ALA A 22 14.56 9.89 -12.28
C ALA A 22 13.52 10.83 -11.64
N GLY A 23 13.82 11.43 -10.48
CA GLY A 23 12.92 12.35 -9.78
C GLY A 23 11.82 11.69 -8.97
N LEU A 24 11.85 10.36 -8.77
CA LEU A 24 10.85 9.64 -7.99
C LEU A 24 11.27 9.52 -6.53
N ASN A 25 10.34 9.78 -5.61
CA ASN A 25 10.53 9.39 -4.21
C ASN A 25 10.64 7.87 -4.12
N HIS A 26 11.53 7.35 -3.28
CA HIS A 26 11.74 5.92 -3.14
C HIS A 26 11.80 5.56 -1.66
N VAL A 27 10.82 4.79 -1.18
CA VAL A 27 10.62 4.45 0.24
C VAL A 27 10.76 2.95 0.42
N ASP A 28 11.58 2.54 1.38
CA ASP A 28 11.73 1.16 1.78
C ASP A 28 10.85 0.89 3.01
N LEU A 29 9.78 0.10 2.84
CA LEU A 29 8.91 -0.41 3.91
C LEU A 29 9.07 -1.94 3.99
N ILE A 30 10.27 -2.36 4.37
CA ILE A 30 10.60 -3.77 4.54
C ILE A 30 10.00 -4.21 5.89
N PHE A 31 8.85 -4.89 5.86
CA PHE A 31 8.11 -5.25 7.08
C PHE A 31 8.94 -6.07 8.08
N PRO A 32 8.79 -5.73 9.38
CA PRO A 32 7.74 -6.35 10.20
C PRO A 32 6.56 -5.44 10.62
N ASP A 33 6.59 -4.11 10.42
CA ASP A 33 5.56 -3.20 10.95
C ASP A 33 4.69 -2.47 9.88
N GLY A 34 3.37 -2.54 10.09
CA GLY A 34 2.21 -2.28 9.22
C GLY A 34 1.98 -0.84 8.77
N SER A 35 3.00 0.00 8.73
CA SER A 35 2.85 1.43 8.39
C SER A 35 2.42 1.62 6.92
N ILE A 36 1.31 2.33 6.71
CA ILE A 36 0.75 2.66 5.39
C ILE A 36 1.31 4.02 4.99
N CYS A 37 1.80 4.16 3.75
CA CYS A 37 2.25 5.44 3.22
C CYS A 37 1.03 6.33 2.93
N THR A 38 0.72 7.28 3.82
CA THR A 38 -0.50 8.11 3.75
C THR A 38 -0.27 9.54 3.23
N ARG A 39 0.97 9.91 2.89
CA ARG A 39 1.37 11.32 2.70
C ARG A 39 1.63 11.74 1.24
N GLU A 40 1.45 10.85 0.28
CA GLU A 40 1.75 11.14 -1.12
C GLU A 40 0.50 11.64 -1.86
N ILE A 41 0.63 12.75 -2.60
CA ILE A 41 -0.46 13.40 -3.35
C ILE A 41 -0.62 12.78 -4.76
N GLY A 42 0.46 12.18 -5.29
CA GLY A 42 0.49 11.54 -6.61
C GLY A 42 0.30 10.03 -6.60
N ALA A 43 0.40 9.39 -7.78
CA ALA A 43 0.29 7.94 -7.87
C ALA A 43 1.50 7.26 -7.19
N VAL A 44 1.23 6.26 -6.36
CA VAL A 44 2.24 5.49 -5.62
C VAL A 44 2.36 4.10 -6.22
N ALA A 45 3.57 3.72 -6.63
CA ALA A 45 3.86 2.37 -7.09
C ALA A 45 4.35 1.51 -5.92
N VAL A 46 3.60 0.47 -5.55
CA VAL A 46 3.96 -0.43 -4.45
C VAL A 46 4.37 -1.79 -5.01
N HIS A 47 5.50 -2.34 -4.58
CA HIS A 47 5.92 -3.67 -5.03
C HIS A 47 6.56 -4.50 -3.91
N CYS A 48 6.48 -5.82 -4.06
CA CYS A 48 7.22 -6.79 -3.26
C CYS A 48 8.09 -7.64 -4.21
N LYS A 49 8.27 -8.93 -3.92
CA LYS A 49 9.01 -9.83 -4.84
C LYS A 49 8.17 -10.18 -6.08
N ALA A 50 6.97 -10.71 -5.87
CA ALA A 50 6.05 -11.11 -6.95
C ALA A 50 4.94 -10.08 -7.22
N GLY A 51 4.81 -9.04 -6.39
CA GLY A 51 3.74 -8.04 -6.52
C GLY A 51 2.34 -8.51 -6.08
N LEU A 52 2.19 -9.73 -5.55
CA LEU A 52 0.86 -10.32 -5.27
C LEU A 52 0.46 -10.27 -3.79
N GLY A 53 1.32 -10.76 -2.90
CA GLY A 53 1.00 -10.90 -1.47
C GLY A 53 1.04 -9.57 -0.71
N ARG A 54 2.23 -9.18 -0.24
CA ARG A 54 2.44 -7.95 0.56
C ARG A 54 1.92 -6.69 -0.14
N THR A 55 2.13 -6.59 -1.45
CA THR A 55 1.64 -5.47 -2.27
C THR A 55 0.13 -5.38 -2.21
N GLY A 56 -0.58 -6.47 -2.50
CA GLY A 56 -2.05 -6.51 -2.43
C GLY A 56 -2.56 -6.24 -1.02
N THR A 57 -1.89 -6.76 0.02
CA THR A 57 -2.29 -6.50 1.41
C THR A 57 -2.22 -5.02 1.77
N MET A 58 -1.16 -4.31 1.38
CA MET A 58 -1.06 -2.87 1.64
C MET A 58 -2.10 -2.06 0.86
N ILE A 59 -2.34 -2.41 -0.40
CA ILE A 59 -3.35 -1.73 -1.22
C ILE A 59 -4.73 -1.97 -0.62
N ALA A 60 -5.06 -3.20 -0.24
CA ALA A 60 -6.33 -3.52 0.41
C ALA A 60 -6.50 -2.80 1.75
N ALA A 61 -5.47 -2.76 2.60
CA ALA A 61 -5.51 -2.02 3.86
C ALA A 61 -5.76 -0.51 3.64
N PHE A 62 -5.18 0.07 2.59
CA PHE A 62 -5.45 1.45 2.19
C PHE A 62 -6.90 1.64 1.71
N LEU A 63 -7.46 0.70 0.95
CA LEU A 63 -8.85 0.75 0.50
C LEU A 63 -9.83 0.72 1.68
N ILE A 64 -9.60 -0.15 2.66
CA ILE A 64 -10.39 -0.21 3.90
C ILE A 64 -10.26 1.12 4.66
N LEU A 65 -9.02 1.57 4.91
CA LEU A 65 -8.74 2.79 5.66
C LEU A 65 -9.39 4.03 5.05
N ARG A 66 -9.20 4.24 3.74
CA ARG A 66 -9.55 5.49 3.05
C ARG A 66 -10.95 5.50 2.46
N TYR A 67 -11.43 4.36 1.98
CA TYR A 67 -12.69 4.23 1.24
C TYR A 67 -13.72 3.35 1.95
N LYS A 68 -13.39 2.80 3.13
CA LYS A 68 -14.33 2.05 3.97
C LYS A 68 -14.89 0.79 3.31
N PHE A 69 -14.08 0.17 2.45
CA PHE A 69 -14.37 -1.18 1.96
C PHE A 69 -14.28 -2.16 3.13
N THR A 70 -15.11 -3.20 3.11
CA THR A 70 -14.84 -4.40 3.91
C THR A 70 -13.57 -5.10 3.40
N ALA A 71 -12.96 -5.95 4.21
CA ALA A 71 -11.79 -6.74 3.82
C ALA A 71 -12.12 -7.63 2.60
N ALA A 72 -13.33 -8.19 2.55
CA ALA A 72 -13.79 -8.99 1.42
C ALA A 72 -13.86 -8.16 0.12
N GLU A 73 -14.46 -6.98 0.16
CA GLU A 73 -14.53 -6.07 -1.00
C GLU A 73 -13.14 -5.62 -1.45
N ALA A 74 -12.27 -5.26 -0.51
CA ALA A 74 -10.91 -4.82 -0.82
C ALA A 74 -10.09 -5.95 -1.47
N ILE A 75 -10.22 -7.18 -0.98
CA ILE A 75 -9.58 -8.37 -1.58
C ILE A 75 -10.15 -8.64 -2.98
N ALA A 76 -11.47 -8.61 -3.13
CA ALA A 76 -12.13 -8.84 -4.40
C ALA A 76 -11.68 -7.80 -5.45
N TRP A 77 -11.66 -6.53 -5.07
CA TRP A 77 -11.17 -5.44 -5.92
C TRP A 77 -9.72 -5.66 -6.36
N CYS A 78 -8.83 -5.96 -5.42
CA CYS A 78 -7.43 -6.23 -5.74
C CYS A 78 -7.28 -7.40 -6.72
N ARG A 79 -8.11 -8.45 -6.60
CA ARG A 79 -8.08 -9.61 -7.51
C ARG A 79 -8.69 -9.34 -8.89
N LEU A 80 -9.67 -8.44 -8.98
CA LEU A 80 -10.17 -7.96 -10.28
C LEU A 80 -9.08 -7.20 -11.03
N CYS A 81 -8.31 -6.36 -10.34
CA CYS A 81 -7.21 -5.60 -10.94
C CYS A 81 -5.95 -6.47 -11.18
N CYS A 82 -5.65 -7.41 -10.28
CA CYS A 82 -4.47 -8.26 -10.32
C CYS A 82 -4.80 -9.66 -9.77
N PRO A 83 -5.09 -10.65 -10.64
CA PRO A 83 -5.44 -12.00 -10.21
C PRO A 83 -4.38 -12.62 -9.29
N GLY A 84 -4.83 -13.28 -8.23
CA GLY A 84 -3.94 -13.92 -7.24
C GLY A 84 -3.37 -12.97 -6.19
N SER A 85 -3.74 -11.68 -6.18
CA SER A 85 -3.41 -10.79 -5.07
C SER A 85 -3.98 -11.27 -3.73
N ILE A 86 -3.20 -11.06 -2.67
CA ILE A 86 -3.52 -11.35 -1.26
C ILE A 86 -3.75 -12.85 -1.02
N VAL A 87 -2.74 -13.52 -0.46
CA VAL A 87 -2.68 -14.98 -0.40
C VAL A 87 -2.58 -15.48 1.05
N GLY A 88 -3.27 -16.57 1.34
CA GLY A 88 -3.16 -17.31 2.60
C GLY A 88 -3.50 -16.46 3.83
N ALA A 89 -2.60 -16.45 4.81
CA ALA A 89 -2.78 -15.76 6.10
C ALA A 89 -3.06 -14.25 5.96
N GLN A 90 -2.67 -13.61 4.86
CA GLN A 90 -2.92 -12.19 4.62
C GLN A 90 -4.41 -11.84 4.50
N GLN A 91 -5.24 -12.78 4.03
CA GLN A 91 -6.69 -12.60 3.96
C GLN A 91 -7.29 -12.50 5.37
N HIS A 92 -6.89 -13.43 6.26
CA HIS A 92 -7.30 -13.42 7.67
C HIS A 92 -6.78 -12.18 8.40
N PHE A 93 -5.55 -11.77 8.13
CA PHE A 93 -4.99 -10.55 8.69
C PHE A 93 -5.85 -9.31 8.36
N LEU A 94 -6.29 -9.15 7.11
CA LEU A 94 -7.13 -8.03 6.72
C LEU A 94 -8.49 -8.07 7.42
N ALA A 95 -9.13 -9.23 7.51
CA ALA A 95 -10.39 -9.39 8.23
C ALA A 95 -10.24 -9.02 9.72
N LEU A 96 -9.15 -9.47 10.36
CA LEU A 96 -8.85 -9.14 11.77
C LEU A 96 -8.54 -7.66 12.00
N LYS A 97 -8.06 -6.94 10.98
CA LYS A 97 -7.70 -5.52 11.07
C LYS A 97 -8.77 -4.58 10.52
N GLU A 98 -9.85 -5.10 9.96
CA GLU A 98 -10.89 -4.30 9.31
C GLU A 98 -11.45 -3.22 10.24
N ASP A 99 -11.90 -3.58 11.44
CA ASP A 99 -12.47 -2.62 12.40
C ASP A 99 -11.47 -1.52 12.79
N ALA A 100 -10.22 -1.92 13.04
CA ALA A 100 -9.16 -0.99 13.39
C ALA A 100 -8.86 -0.03 12.23
N LEU A 101 -8.78 -0.52 10.99
CA LEU A 101 -8.52 0.30 9.80
C LEU A 101 -9.71 1.21 9.46
N THR A 102 -10.94 0.72 9.62
CA THR A 102 -12.16 1.47 9.35
C THR A 102 -12.33 2.63 10.34
N THR A 103 -11.92 2.46 11.59
CA THR A 103 -12.03 3.49 12.64
C THR A 103 -10.82 4.42 12.73
N LEU A 104 -9.67 4.02 12.16
CA LEU A 104 -8.45 4.82 12.19
C LEU A 104 -8.65 6.17 11.47
N ARG A 105 -8.48 7.25 12.22
CA ARG A 105 -8.39 8.60 11.66
C ARG A 105 -6.92 8.87 11.33
N VAL A 106 -6.59 8.90 10.06
CA VAL A 106 -5.30 9.44 9.63
C VAL A 106 -5.39 10.95 9.78
N GLY A 107 -4.70 11.50 10.78
CA GLY A 107 -4.58 12.94 10.92
C GLY A 107 -3.90 13.53 9.68
N CYS A 108 -4.65 14.32 8.91
CA CYS A 108 -4.04 15.33 8.06
C CYS A 108 -3.49 16.38 9.02
N SER A 109 -2.17 16.59 9.07
CA SER A 109 -1.70 17.88 9.57
C SER A 109 -2.12 18.87 8.49
N ASP A 110 -3.04 19.77 8.83
CA ASP A 110 -3.44 20.86 7.98
C ASP A 110 -2.21 21.51 7.36
N SER A 111 -2.16 21.53 6.04
CA SER A 111 -1.35 22.43 5.26
C SER A 111 -2.21 22.85 4.08
N THR A 112 -3.00 23.88 4.33
CA THR A 112 -3.58 24.76 3.34
C THR A 112 -2.62 25.02 2.18
N ALA A 113 -3.04 24.63 0.97
CA ALA A 113 -2.85 25.33 -0.32
C ALA A 113 -2.87 24.31 -1.48
N TRP A 114 -3.96 24.38 -2.26
CA TRP A 114 -4.14 23.99 -3.67
C TRP A 114 -3.51 22.69 -4.18
#